data_AF-A0A9X0HUS0-F1
#
_entry.id   AF-A0A9X0HUS0-F1
#
_cell.length_a   1.000
_cell.length_b   1.000
_cell.length_c   1.000
_cell.angle_alpha   90.00
_cell.angle_beta   90.00
_cell.angle_gamma   90.00
#
_symmetry.space_group_name_H-M   'P 1'
#
loop_
_entity.id
_entity.type
_entity.pdbx_description
1 polymer ?
#
loop_
_entity_poly.entity_id
_entity_poly.type
_entity_poly.pdbx_seq_one_letter_code
_entity_poly.pdbx_strand_id
1 'polypeptide(L)'
;MRRTSITAAIAAGAIAVGALMSTTAPAAHAEKLSDKTIKSECKAAGGSYTKRGTVSTCAYKDISGNSYIDIFSGGHYVTTLT
;
A
#
# COMPACT_ATOMS: atom_id res chain seq x y z
N MET A 1 14.23 -20.52 31.19
CA MET A 1 13.35 -19.87 30.19
C MET A 1 13.86 -18.45 29.93
N ARG A 2 14.40 -18.18 28.74
CA ARG A 2 14.63 -16.81 28.24
C ARG A 2 14.13 -16.79 26.79
N ARG A 3 13.13 -15.94 26.57
CA ARG A 3 12.45 -15.74 25.28
C ARG A 3 13.28 -14.72 24.49
N THR A 4 13.74 -15.08 23.29
CA THR A 4 14.20 -14.08 22.33
C THR A 4 13.71 -14.50 20.96
N SER A 5 12.63 -13.86 20.54
CA SER A 5 11.98 -14.04 19.24
C SER A 5 12.93 -13.55 18.14
N ILE A 6 13.43 -14.45 17.29
CA ILE A 6 14.17 -14.07 16.09
C ILE A 6 13.13 -13.74 15.03
N THR A 7 12.87 -12.45 14.93
CA THR A 7 12.04 -11.79 13.93
C THR A 7 12.51 -12.15 12.52
N ALA A 8 11.55 -12.49 11.66
CA ALA A 8 11.75 -13.00 10.32
C ALA A 8 12.58 -12.05 9.43
N ALA A 9 13.60 -12.63 8.78
CA ALA A 9 14.29 -12.01 7.65
C ALA A 9 13.51 -12.32 6.37
N ILE A 10 12.80 -11.33 5.82
CA ILE A 10 12.29 -11.38 4.45
C ILE A 10 13.22 -10.56 3.56
N ALA A 11 13.95 -11.28 2.72
CA ALA A 11 14.92 -10.75 1.79
C ALA A 11 14.25 -10.09 0.57
N ALA A 12 14.77 -8.92 0.22
CA ALA A 12 14.87 -8.27 -1.08
C ALA A 12 13.87 -8.67 -2.19
N GLY A 13 13.01 -7.72 -2.56
CA GLY A 13 12.36 -7.67 -3.86
C GLY A 13 12.63 -6.32 -4.52
N ALA A 14 13.67 -6.24 -5.34
CA ALA A 14 13.81 -5.14 -6.30
C ALA A 14 13.16 -5.59 -7.61
N ILE A 15 11.97 -5.07 -7.90
CA ILE A 15 11.36 -5.16 -9.23
C ILE A 15 11.22 -3.73 -9.73
N ALA A 16 11.96 -3.44 -10.79
CA ALA A 16 11.89 -2.19 -11.50
C ALA A 16 10.45 -1.94 -11.98
N VAL A 17 9.78 -0.93 -11.42
CA VAL A 17 8.50 -0.42 -11.94
C VAL A 17 8.85 0.51 -13.09
N GLY A 18 9.11 -0.08 -14.25
CA GLY A 18 9.29 0.63 -15.50
C GLY A 18 7.97 0.75 -16.25
N ALA A 19 7.66 2.00 -16.62
CA ALA A 19 6.76 2.40 -17.71
C ALA A 19 5.24 2.25 -17.44
N LEU A 20 4.55 3.34 -17.09
CA LEU A 20 4.00 4.38 -18.00
C LEU A 20 2.55 4.07 -18.40
N MET A 21 1.80 5.11 -18.80
CA MET A 21 0.41 5.14 -19.29
C MET A 21 -0.63 5.41 -18.17
N SER A 22 -0.79 6.60 -17.59
CA SER A 22 -1.28 7.85 -18.18
C SER A 22 -2.50 7.69 -19.12
N THR A 23 -3.67 7.37 -18.56
CA THR A 23 -4.96 7.71 -19.22
C THR A 23 -6.05 8.00 -18.18
N THR A 24 -6.62 9.20 -18.31
CA THR A 24 -7.79 9.73 -17.59
C THR A 24 -7.53 10.29 -16.18
N ALA A 25 -7.38 11.61 -16.12
CA ALA A 25 -7.94 12.37 -15.02
C ALA A 25 -9.39 12.72 -15.40
N PRO A 26 -10.40 12.14 -14.76
CA PRO A 26 -11.65 12.82 -14.52
C PRO A 26 -11.66 13.29 -13.07
N ALA A 27 -12.07 14.54 -12.88
CA ALA A 27 -12.21 15.18 -11.59
C ALA A 27 -13.01 14.34 -10.58
N ALA A 28 -12.54 14.35 -9.33
CA ALA A 28 -13.35 14.48 -8.11
C ALA A 28 -14.47 13.47 -7.82
N HIS A 29 -14.44 12.27 -8.41
CA HIS A 29 -15.17 11.13 -7.86
C HIS A 29 -14.15 10.01 -7.66
N ALA A 30 -13.57 9.95 -6.46
CA ALA A 30 -12.86 8.75 -6.02
C ALA A 30 -13.92 7.64 -5.94
N GLU A 31 -14.18 6.99 -7.09
CA GLU A 31 -14.97 5.78 -7.17
C GLU A 31 -14.48 4.87 -6.05
N LYS A 32 -15.43 4.34 -5.28
CA LYS A 32 -15.13 3.47 -4.14
C LYS A 32 -14.21 2.35 -4.63
N LEU A 33 -12.93 2.43 -4.31
CA LEU A 33 -11.99 1.38 -4.68
C LEU A 33 -12.42 0.11 -3.94
N SER A 34 -12.53 -0.98 -4.69
CA SER A 34 -12.72 -2.27 -4.05
C SER A 34 -11.49 -2.60 -3.22
N ASP A 35 -11.66 -3.26 -2.07
CA ASP A 35 -10.51 -3.72 -1.27
C ASP A 35 -9.56 -4.61 -2.07
N LYS A 36 -10.09 -5.32 -3.08
CA LYS A 36 -9.28 -6.12 -4.00
C LYS A 36 -8.37 -5.24 -4.84
N THR A 37 -8.88 -4.11 -5.35
CA THR A 37 -8.11 -3.12 -6.09
C THR A 37 -7.04 -2.53 -5.19
N ILE A 38 -7.41 -1.99 -4.01
CA ILE A 38 -6.45 -1.39 -3.07
C ILE A 38 -5.34 -2.39 -2.70
N LYS A 39 -5.70 -3.65 -2.44
CA LYS A 39 -4.73 -4.71 -2.15
C LYS A 39 -3.83 -5.02 -3.34
N SER A 40 -4.38 -5.06 -4.55
CA SER A 40 -3.62 -5.31 -5.78
C SER A 40 -2.62 -4.19 -6.04
N GLU A 41 -3.08 -2.94 -6.00
CA GLU A 41 -2.27 -1.73 -6.17
C GLU A 41 -1.18 -1.66 -5.09
N CYS A 42 -1.53 -1.91 -3.83
CA CYS A 42 -0.57 -1.91 -2.73
C CYS A 42 0.54 -2.95 -2.94
N LYS A 43 0.18 -4.14 -3.41
CA LYS A 43 1.14 -5.20 -3.71
C LYS A 43 2.00 -4.86 -4.93
N ALA A 44 1.40 -4.22 -5.95
CA ALA A 44 2.13 -3.74 -7.13
C ALA A 44 3.16 -2.66 -6.75
N ALA A 45 2.85 -1.81 -5.77
CA ALA A 45 3.78 -0.84 -5.18
C ALA A 45 4.84 -1.48 -4.26
N GLY A 46 4.86 -2.81 -4.09
CA GLY A 46 5.76 -3.48 -3.14
C GLY A 46 5.40 -3.24 -1.67
N GLY A 47 4.19 -2.72 -1.41
CA GLY A 47 3.69 -2.43 -0.09
C GLY A 47 3.02 -3.61 0.61
N SER A 48 2.74 -3.41 1.90
CA SER A 48 2.01 -4.31 2.77
C SER A 48 0.58 -3.81 2.98
N TYR A 49 -0.38 -4.58 2.49
CA TYR A 49 -1.80 -4.29 2.65
C TYR A 49 -2.33 -4.85 3.98
N THR A 50 -2.96 -4.01 4.79
CA THR A 50 -3.64 -4.41 6.04
C THR A 50 -5.07 -3.89 6.07
N LYS A 51 -6.05 -4.74 6.40
CA LYS A 51 -7.46 -4.36 6.54
C LYS A 51 -7.96 -4.61 7.96
N ARG A 52 -8.64 -3.63 8.54
CA ARG A 52 -9.32 -3.68 9.85
C ARG A 52 -10.74 -3.13 9.72
N GLY A 53 -11.72 -4.03 9.67
CA GLY A 53 -13.13 -3.66 9.51
C GLY A 53 -13.38 -2.98 8.15
N THR A 54 -13.87 -1.74 8.19
CA THR A 54 -14.10 -0.90 7.00
C THR A 54 -12.84 -0.16 6.55
N VAL A 55 -11.79 -0.12 7.36
CA VAL A 55 -10.55 0.61 7.05
C VAL A 55 -9.52 -0.35 6.45
N SER A 56 -9.00 -0.01 5.29
CA SER A 56 -7.90 -0.68 4.61
C SER A 56 -6.69 0.25 4.52
N THR A 57 -5.49 -0.28 4.62
CA THR A 57 -4.25 0.50 4.64
C THR A 57 -3.22 -0.15 3.73
N CYS A 58 -2.42 0.66 3.05
CA CYS A 58 -1.28 0.23 2.28
C CYS A 58 -0.01 0.90 2.79
N ALA A 59 0.89 0.12 3.37
CA ALA A 59 2.20 0.61 3.79
C ALA A 59 3.26 0.32 2.71
N TYR A 60 3.90 1.31 2.13
CA TYR A 60 4.95 1.15 1.10
C TYR A 60 6.18 1.98 1.43
N LYS A 61 7.30 1.71 0.75
CA LYS A 61 8.52 2.51 0.85
C LYS A 61 8.79 3.20 -0.46
N ASP A 62 9.13 4.48 -0.42
CA ASP A 62 9.62 5.18 -1.60
C ASP A 62 11.07 4.79 -1.91
N ILE A 63 11.58 5.28 -3.03
CA ILE A 63 12.97 5.08 -3.47
C ILE A 63 14.01 5.69 -2.52
N SER A 64 13.61 6.66 -1.70
CA SER A 64 14.45 7.31 -0.69
C SER A 64 14.50 6.52 0.62
N GLY A 65 13.69 5.46 0.76
CA GLY A 65 13.57 4.65 1.95
C GLY A 65 12.54 5.16 2.97
N ASN A 66 11.83 6.25 2.67
CA ASN A 66 10.75 6.77 3.50
C ASN A 66 9.56 5.81 3.46
N SER A 67 8.94 5.58 4.61
CA SER A 67 7.75 4.75 4.70
C SER A 67 6.53 5.63 4.51
N TYR A 68 5.55 5.16 3.75
CA TYR A 68 4.26 5.81 3.56
C TYR A 68 3.16 4.81 3.91
N ILE A 69 2.05 5.31 4.47
CA ILE A 69 0.87 4.50 4.80
C ILE A 69 -0.36 5.21 4.26
N ASP A 70 -0.90 4.71 3.15
CA ASP A 70 -2.17 5.17 2.62
C ASP A 70 -3.31 4.53 3.39
N ILE A 71 -4.25 5.33 3.89
CA ILE A 71 -5.44 4.89 4.61
C ILE A 71 -6.66 5.06 3.72
N PHE A 72 -7.42 3.99 3.60
CA PHE A 72 -8.67 3.91 2.89
C PHE A 72 -9.78 3.53 3.88
N SER A 73 -10.93 4.21 3.86
CA SER A 73 -12.09 3.89 4.68
C SER A 73 -13.29 3.63 3.78
N GLY A 74 -13.85 2.42 3.88
CA GLY A 74 -14.95 1.98 3.04
C GLY A 74 -14.61 1.98 1.55
N GLY A 75 -13.34 1.89 1.17
CA GLY A 75 -12.89 1.99 -0.22
C GLY A 75 -12.59 3.42 -0.69
N HIS A 76 -12.73 4.44 0.16
CA HIS A 76 -12.33 5.81 -0.16
C HIS A 76 -10.97 6.11 0.43
N TYR A 77 -10.10 6.71 -0.37
CA TYR A 77 -8.84 7.26 0.16
C TYR A 77 -9.14 8.37 1.16
N VAL A 78 -8.51 8.29 2.34
CA VAL A 78 -8.69 9.22 3.45
C VAL A 78 -7.48 10.12 3.58
N THR A 79 -6.30 9.53 3.73
CA THR A 79 -5.05 10.25 3.98
C THR A 79 -3.84 9.35 3.78
N THR A 80 -2.66 9.94 3.67
CA THR A 80 -1.36 9.24 3.69
C THR A 80 -0.58 9.70 4.93
N LEU A 81 -0.01 8.75 5.65
CA LEU A 81 0.95 8.99 6.73
C LEU A 81 2.37 8.70 6.24
N THR A 82 3.36 9.35 6.86
CA THR A 82 4.81 9.16 6.63
C THR A 82 5.52 8.85 7.92
#